data_AF-A0A7K0PJB9-F1
#
_entry.id   AF-A0A7K0PJB9-F1
#
_cell.length_a   1.000
_cell.length_b   1.000
_cell.length_c   1.000
_cell.angle_alpha   90.00
_cell.angle_beta   90.00
_cell.angle_gamma   90.00
#
_symmetry.space_group_name_H-M   'P 1'
#
loop_
_entity.id
_entity.type
_entity.pdbx_description
1 polymer ?
#
loop_
_entity_poly.entity_id
_entity_poly.type
_entity_poly.pdbx_seq_one_letter_code
_entity_poly.pdbx_strand_id
1 'polypeptide(L)'
;MGASSIASASGLTATARQASTRGDGSSYALIEAVRAAALLGWLSVVAVLVGIAVGLPVRHESVVLVTTALGAAGHAALGLLPWARILPTRRGRLLLDLWSVALLGGVAGLVVTAGGASRLDLLFFLVVPFLAMVHEGRRLVPWLAATAATFVLTAVLAV
;
A
#
# COMPACT_ATOMS: atom_id res chain seq x y z
N MET A 1 59.16 6.97 -16.27
CA MET A 1 58.40 7.56 -15.15
C MET A 1 57.25 8.38 -15.76
N GLY A 2 55.97 8.03 -15.54
CA GLY A 2 54.86 8.84 -16.07
C GLY A 2 53.47 8.22 -16.26
N ALA A 3 53.20 6.96 -15.85
CA ALA A 3 51.92 6.30 -16.14
C ALA A 3 50.93 6.18 -14.97
N SER A 4 51.32 6.52 -13.75
CA SER A 4 50.53 6.21 -12.53
C SER A 4 49.58 7.32 -12.05
N SER A 5 49.56 8.49 -12.68
CA SER A 5 48.79 9.66 -12.19
C SER A 5 47.35 9.73 -12.73
N ILE A 6 47.07 9.15 -13.92
CA ILE A 6 45.79 9.32 -14.63
C ILE A 6 44.68 8.38 -14.11
N ALA A 7 45.07 7.24 -13.51
CA ALA A 7 44.13 6.24 -12.97
C ALA A 7 43.38 6.74 -11.72
N SER A 8 44.03 7.51 -10.84
CA SER A 8 43.43 8.02 -9.60
C SER A 8 42.38 9.12 -9.86
N ALA A 9 42.60 9.99 -10.84
CA ALA A 9 41.64 11.04 -11.19
C ALA A 9 40.34 10.45 -11.78
N SER A 10 40.48 9.44 -12.65
CA SER A 10 39.35 8.78 -13.31
C SER A 10 38.45 8.01 -12.32
N GLY A 11 39.06 7.34 -11.32
CA GLY A 11 38.33 6.62 -10.28
C GLY A 11 37.52 7.54 -9.35
N LEU A 12 38.04 8.73 -9.02
CA LEU A 12 37.33 9.72 -8.20
C LEU A 12 36.11 10.32 -8.92
N THR A 13 36.23 10.59 -10.23
CA THR A 13 35.08 11.05 -11.03
C THR A 13 34.04 9.96 -11.27
N ALA A 14 34.45 8.70 -11.44
CA ALA A 14 33.52 7.57 -11.63
C ALA A 14 32.73 7.29 -10.35
N THR A 15 33.40 7.28 -9.18
CA THR A 15 32.76 7.08 -7.87
C THR A 15 31.85 8.25 -7.48
N ALA A 16 32.24 9.50 -7.74
CA ALA A 16 31.37 10.67 -7.53
C ALA A 16 30.13 10.64 -8.44
N ARG A 17 30.28 10.29 -9.72
CA ARG A 17 29.16 10.16 -10.66
C ARG A 17 28.22 9.02 -10.26
N GLN A 18 28.76 7.89 -9.80
CA GLN A 18 27.98 6.73 -9.36
C GLN A 18 27.28 6.96 -8.01
N ALA A 19 27.83 7.79 -7.13
CA ALA A 19 27.16 8.23 -5.91
C ALA A 19 26.00 9.19 -6.21
N SER A 20 26.14 10.08 -7.20
CA SER A 20 25.08 11.00 -7.62
C SER A 20 23.89 10.28 -8.27
N THR A 21 24.13 9.32 -9.18
CA THR A 21 23.05 8.58 -9.85
C THR A 21 22.31 7.62 -8.91
N ARG A 22 22.98 7.10 -7.87
CA ARG A 22 22.36 6.22 -6.87
C ARG A 22 21.45 6.98 -5.90
N GLY A 23 21.74 8.25 -5.61
CA GLY A 23 20.91 9.11 -4.77
C GLY A 23 19.58 9.45 -5.44
N ASP A 24 19.63 9.86 -6.71
CA ASP A 24 18.45 10.30 -7.46
C ASP A 24 17.46 9.15 -7.70
N GLY A 25 17.95 7.99 -8.16
CA GLY A 25 17.10 6.84 -8.49
C GLY A 25 16.28 6.29 -7.31
N SER A 26 16.82 6.36 -6.09
CA SER A 26 16.12 5.89 -4.88
C SER A 26 14.92 6.75 -4.49
N SER A 27 15.03 8.07 -4.68
CA SER A 27 13.96 9.02 -4.36
C SER A 27 12.81 8.93 -5.36
N TYR A 28 13.13 8.77 -6.66
CA TYR A 28 12.12 8.54 -7.70
C TYR A 28 11.36 7.24 -7.48
N ALA A 29 12.06 6.14 -7.18
CA ALA A 29 11.42 4.85 -6.90
C ALA A 29 10.47 4.93 -5.69
N LEU A 30 10.88 5.64 -4.63
CA LEU A 30 10.03 5.85 -3.46
C LEU A 30 8.78 6.68 -3.80
N ILE A 31 8.93 7.75 -4.58
CA ILE A 31 7.80 8.61 -5.00
C ILE A 31 6.82 7.82 -5.87
N GLU A 32 7.31 7.01 -6.80
CA GLU A 32 6.48 6.14 -7.63
C GLU A 32 5.76 5.07 -6.80
N ALA A 33 6.44 4.44 -5.84
CA ALA A 33 5.81 3.49 -4.93
C ALA A 33 4.70 4.13 -4.08
N VAL A 34 4.95 5.33 -3.54
CA VAL A 34 3.92 6.09 -2.79
C VAL A 34 2.75 6.48 -3.69
N ARG A 35 3.02 6.91 -4.92
CA ARG A 35 1.98 7.25 -5.90
C ARG A 35 1.17 6.02 -6.30
N ALA A 36 1.81 4.89 -6.58
CA ALA A 36 1.15 3.64 -6.92
C ALA A 36 0.29 3.13 -5.75
N ALA A 37 0.80 3.20 -4.52
CA ALA A 37 0.04 2.86 -3.32
C ALA A 37 -1.19 3.77 -3.14
N ALA A 38 -1.04 5.09 -3.34
CA ALA A 38 -2.16 6.02 -3.29
C ALA A 38 -3.21 5.75 -4.38
N LEU A 39 -2.77 5.50 -5.61
CA LEU A 39 -3.65 5.15 -6.74
C LEU A 39 -4.43 3.87 -6.46
N LEU A 40 -3.78 2.85 -5.89
CA LEU A 40 -4.41 1.58 -5.55
C LEU A 40 -5.48 1.75 -4.46
N GLY A 41 -5.23 2.63 -3.50
CA GLY A 41 -6.22 3.04 -2.50
C GLY A 41 -7.45 3.70 -3.09
N TRP A 42 -7.25 4.67 -3.99
CA TRP A 42 -8.36 5.31 -4.70
C TRP A 42 -9.11 4.33 -5.61
N LEU A 43 -8.39 3.40 -6.26
CA LEU A 43 -9.01 2.34 -7.07
C LEU A 43 -9.95 1.47 -6.22
N SER A 44 -9.54 1.13 -5.00
CA SER A 44 -10.38 0.39 -4.04
C SER A 44 -11.66 1.17 -3.69
N VAL A 45 -11.54 2.46 -3.38
CA VAL A 45 -12.70 3.33 -3.09
C VAL A 45 -13.66 3.38 -4.28
N VAL A 46 -13.14 3.61 -5.49
CA VAL A 46 -13.93 3.65 -6.72
C VAL A 46 -14.61 2.31 -6.99
N ALA A 47 -13.91 1.19 -6.81
CA ALA A 47 -14.48 -0.14 -6.99
C ALA A 47 -15.69 -0.39 -6.06
N VAL A 48 -15.59 0.03 -4.80
CA VAL A 48 -16.72 -0.08 -3.85
C VAL A 48 -17.90 0.80 -4.28
N LEU A 49 -17.65 2.06 -4.63
CA LEU A 49 -18.71 2.99 -5.06
C LEU A 49 -19.41 2.52 -6.34
N VAL A 50 -18.63 2.02 -7.32
CA VAL A 50 -19.18 1.43 -8.55
C VAL A 50 -20.01 0.19 -8.23
N GLY A 51 -19.55 -0.67 -7.32
CA GLY A 51 -20.29 -1.84 -6.88
C GLY A 51 -21.67 -1.48 -6.31
N ILE A 52 -21.74 -0.45 -5.47
CA ILE A 52 -23.01 0.08 -4.94
C ILE A 52 -23.86 0.68 -6.07
N ALA A 53 -23.28 1.50 -6.94
CA ALA A 53 -24.00 2.18 -8.02
C ALA A 53 -24.61 1.21 -9.06
N VAL A 54 -23.96 0.06 -9.28
CA VAL A 54 -24.46 -1.01 -10.17
C VAL A 54 -25.50 -1.89 -9.47
N GLY A 55 -25.77 -1.65 -8.18
CA GLY A 55 -26.83 -2.33 -7.43
C GLY A 55 -26.40 -3.70 -6.90
N LEU A 56 -25.12 -3.89 -6.57
CA LEU A 56 -24.71 -5.11 -5.88
C LEU A 56 -25.51 -5.26 -4.58
N PRO A 57 -26.02 -6.47 -4.25
CA PRO A 57 -26.78 -6.68 -3.04
C PRO A 57 -25.87 -6.49 -1.83
N VAL A 58 -26.08 -5.38 -1.12
CA VAL A 58 -25.38 -5.03 0.12
C VAL A 58 -26.37 -5.10 1.27
N ARG A 59 -26.08 -5.91 2.30
CA ARG A 59 -26.97 -6.02 3.48
C ARG A 59 -27.15 -4.71 4.23
N HIS A 60 -26.07 -3.95 4.39
CA HIS A 60 -26.03 -2.72 5.19
C HIS A 60 -25.36 -1.57 4.41
N GLU A 61 -26.06 -1.04 3.42
CA GLU A 61 -25.54 0.00 2.50
C GLU A 61 -24.95 1.22 3.24
N SER A 62 -25.64 1.75 4.26
CA SER A 62 -25.15 2.90 5.03
C SER A 62 -23.83 2.62 5.75
N VAL A 63 -23.64 1.41 6.29
CA VAL A 63 -22.41 1.02 6.98
C VAL A 63 -21.26 0.91 5.98
N VAL A 64 -21.53 0.35 4.80
CA VAL A 64 -20.54 0.28 3.72
C VAL A 64 -20.15 1.70 3.28
N LEU A 65 -21.11 2.58 3.02
CA LEU A 65 -20.84 3.97 2.63
C LEU A 65 -20.02 4.74 3.67
N VAL A 66 -20.39 4.67 4.95
CA VAL A 66 -19.65 5.33 6.04
C VAL A 66 -18.23 4.76 6.15
N THR A 67 -18.07 3.43 6.06
CA THR A 67 -16.76 2.78 6.16
C THR A 67 -15.87 3.15 4.97
N THR A 68 -16.44 3.17 3.75
CA THR A 68 -15.74 3.62 2.54
C THR A 68 -15.34 5.09 2.62
N ALA A 69 -16.23 5.96 3.14
CA ALA A 69 -15.92 7.37 3.33
C ALA A 69 -14.80 7.59 4.36
N LEU A 70 -14.82 6.86 5.48
CA LEU A 70 -13.73 6.87 6.46
C LEU A 70 -12.42 6.37 5.85
N GLY A 71 -12.47 5.30 5.06
CA GLY A 71 -11.32 4.78 4.33
C GLY A 71 -10.73 5.80 3.35
N ALA A 72 -11.60 6.49 2.60
CA ALA A 72 -11.20 7.54 1.66
C ALA A 72 -10.58 8.74 2.39
N ALA A 73 -11.18 9.18 3.51
CA ALA A 73 -10.63 10.25 4.33
C ALA A 73 -9.26 9.87 4.93
N GLY A 74 -9.10 8.64 5.41
CA GLY A 74 -7.82 8.11 5.86
C GLY A 74 -6.77 8.07 4.76
N HIS A 75 -7.15 7.63 3.55
CA HIS A 75 -6.26 7.64 2.38
C HIS A 75 -5.82 9.05 1.99
N ALA A 76 -6.76 10.01 2.00
CA ALA A 76 -6.47 11.41 1.72
C ALA A 76 -5.51 11.99 2.78
N ALA A 77 -5.75 11.73 4.06
CA ALA A 77 -4.90 12.19 5.15
C ALA A 77 -3.47 11.63 5.07
N LEU A 78 -3.33 10.36 4.72
CA LEU A 78 -2.03 9.75 4.46
C LEU A 78 -1.31 10.37 3.26
N GLY A 79 -2.04 10.74 2.21
CA GLY A 79 -1.47 11.45 1.06
C GLY A 79 -0.82 12.79 1.42
N LEU A 80 -1.18 13.40 2.56
CA LEU A 80 -0.64 14.67 3.04
C LEU A 80 0.63 14.52 3.88
N LEU A 81 1.00 13.29 4.28
CA LEU A 81 2.17 13.08 5.12
C LEU A 81 3.48 13.25 4.34
N PRO A 82 4.53 13.85 4.94
CA PRO A 82 5.84 13.98 4.31
C PRO A 82 6.61 12.64 4.33
N TRP A 83 6.15 11.67 3.54
CA TRP A 83 6.64 10.30 3.49
C TRP A 83 8.16 10.18 3.36
N ALA A 84 8.78 11.00 2.50
CA ALA A 84 10.24 11.03 2.33
C ALA A 84 11.01 11.28 3.65
N ARG A 85 10.41 12.03 4.58
CA ARG A 85 11.00 12.31 5.91
C ARG A 85 10.62 11.25 6.94
N ILE A 86 9.44 10.64 6.81
CA ILE A 86 8.86 9.76 7.83
C ILE A 86 9.28 8.30 7.63
N LEU A 87 9.30 7.79 6.40
CA LEU A 87 9.62 6.38 6.07
C LEU A 87 10.96 5.89 6.65
N PRO A 88 12.06 6.67 6.62
CA PRO A 88 13.34 6.20 7.17
C PRO A 88 13.28 5.92 8.68
N THR A 89 12.34 6.56 9.39
CA THR A 89 12.23 6.48 10.85
C THR A 89 11.49 5.23 11.32
N ARG A 90 11.70 4.83 12.59
CA ARG A 90 10.89 3.76 13.22
C ARG A 90 9.41 4.12 13.27
N ARG A 91 9.07 5.41 13.41
CA ARG A 91 7.68 5.89 13.45
C ARG A 91 6.98 5.70 12.11
N GLY A 92 7.67 5.95 10.99
CA GLY A 92 7.12 5.67 9.67
C GLY A 92 6.78 4.21 9.45
N ARG A 93 7.67 3.31 9.88
CA ARG A 93 7.41 1.86 9.83
C ARG A 93 6.21 1.45 10.69
N LEU A 94 6.09 1.97 11.91
CA LEU A 94 4.94 1.71 12.77
C LEU A 94 3.63 2.22 12.17
N LEU A 95 3.67 3.40 11.53
CA LEU A 95 2.50 3.99 10.90
C LEU A 95 2.03 3.16 9.70
N LEU A 96 2.96 2.60 8.92
CA LEU A 96 2.66 1.65 7.83
C LEU A 96 2.08 0.33 8.36
N ASP A 97 2.65 -0.22 9.43
CA ASP A 97 2.13 -1.44 10.06
C ASP A 97 0.70 -1.19 10.60
N LEU A 98 0.48 -0.07 11.30
CA LEU A 98 -0.85 0.30 11.81
C LEU A 98 -1.86 0.53 10.69
N TRP A 99 -1.45 1.22 9.63
CA TRP A 99 -2.31 1.44 8.47
C TRP A 99 -2.66 0.14 7.76
N SER A 100 -1.73 -0.81 7.70
CA SER A 100 -1.97 -2.12 7.09
C SER A 100 -2.93 -2.95 7.92
N VAL A 101 -2.87 -2.87 9.26
CA VAL A 101 -3.89 -3.46 10.15
C VAL A 101 -5.25 -2.81 9.87
N ALA A 102 -5.30 -1.47 9.82
CA ALA A 102 -6.53 -0.74 9.59
C ALA A 102 -7.16 -1.06 8.22
N LEU A 103 -6.33 -1.16 7.17
CA LEU A 103 -6.77 -1.55 5.83
C LEU A 103 -7.34 -2.96 5.83
N LEU A 104 -6.61 -3.93 6.40
CA LEU A 104 -7.03 -5.32 6.42
C LEU A 104 -8.32 -5.51 7.24
N GLY A 105 -8.39 -4.89 8.42
CA GLY A 105 -9.59 -4.90 9.25
C GLY A 105 -10.77 -4.17 8.60
N GLY A 106 -10.51 -3.03 7.93
CA GLY A 106 -11.53 -2.27 7.21
C GLY A 106 -12.13 -3.04 6.05
N VAL A 107 -11.29 -3.66 5.20
CA VAL A 107 -11.75 -4.52 4.10
C VAL A 107 -12.50 -5.74 4.65
N ALA A 108 -12.00 -6.39 5.69
CA ALA A 108 -12.68 -7.52 6.31
C ALA A 108 -14.06 -7.17 6.85
N GLY A 109 -14.16 -6.05 7.58
CA GLY A 109 -15.42 -5.51 8.07
C GLY A 109 -16.37 -5.16 6.93
N LEU A 110 -15.87 -4.57 5.85
CA LEU A 110 -16.67 -4.25 4.66
C LEU A 110 -17.26 -5.52 4.03
N VAL A 111 -16.44 -6.56 3.84
CA VAL A 111 -16.88 -7.84 3.24
C VAL A 111 -17.95 -8.51 4.10
N VAL A 112 -17.73 -8.57 5.42
CA VAL A 112 -18.67 -9.19 6.37
C VAL A 112 -19.99 -8.41 6.44
N THR A 113 -19.92 -7.08 6.48
CA THR A 113 -21.13 -6.22 6.59
C THR A 113 -21.90 -6.10 5.29
N ALA A 114 -21.23 -6.22 4.14
CA ALA A 114 -21.89 -6.23 2.84
C ALA A 114 -22.56 -7.58 2.54
N GLY A 115 -21.99 -8.69 3.02
CA GLY A 115 -22.48 -10.06 2.81
C GLY A 115 -21.91 -10.71 1.54
N GLY A 116 -21.93 -12.06 1.50
CA GLY A 116 -21.22 -12.86 0.50
C GLY A 116 -21.68 -12.68 -0.96
N ALA A 117 -22.89 -12.17 -1.18
CA ALA A 117 -23.40 -11.88 -2.52
C ALA A 117 -22.75 -10.65 -3.18
N SER A 118 -22.09 -9.78 -2.41
CA SER A 118 -21.57 -8.48 -2.87
C SER A 118 -20.25 -8.57 -3.65
N ARG A 119 -19.58 -9.74 -3.69
CA ARG A 119 -18.26 -9.94 -4.33
C ARG A 119 -17.17 -8.92 -3.94
N LEU A 120 -17.32 -8.27 -2.78
CA LEU A 120 -16.34 -7.31 -2.27
C LEU A 120 -15.07 -8.01 -1.75
N ASP A 121 -15.07 -9.33 -1.67
CA ASP A 121 -13.91 -10.16 -1.38
C ASP A 121 -12.77 -9.96 -2.40
N LEU A 122 -13.08 -9.51 -3.62
CA LEU A 122 -12.08 -9.09 -4.61
C LEU A 122 -11.19 -7.94 -4.12
N LEU A 123 -11.62 -7.15 -3.13
CA LEU A 123 -10.78 -6.11 -2.52
C LEU A 123 -9.54 -6.69 -1.84
N PHE A 124 -9.59 -7.92 -1.33
CA PHE A 124 -8.40 -8.59 -0.81
C PHE A 124 -7.33 -8.78 -1.88
N PHE A 125 -7.73 -8.89 -3.15
CA PHE A 125 -6.80 -8.95 -4.27
C PHE A 125 -6.08 -7.61 -4.52
N LEU A 126 -6.66 -6.47 -4.10
CA LEU A 126 -5.98 -5.17 -4.10
C LEU A 126 -5.12 -4.99 -2.85
N VAL A 127 -5.48 -5.60 -1.72
CA VAL A 127 -4.68 -5.54 -0.49
C VAL A 127 -3.30 -6.21 -0.69
N VAL A 128 -3.23 -7.32 -1.42
CA VAL A 128 -1.95 -8.02 -1.69
C VAL A 128 -0.89 -7.14 -2.39
N PRO A 129 -1.16 -6.52 -3.55
CA PRO A 129 -0.19 -5.63 -4.21
C PRO A 129 0.12 -4.39 -3.38
N PHE A 130 -0.84 -3.88 -2.59
CA PHE A 130 -0.58 -2.81 -1.63
C PHE A 130 0.48 -3.22 -0.59
N LEU A 131 0.28 -4.37 0.07
CA LEU A 131 1.22 -4.89 1.06
C LEU A 131 2.58 -5.18 0.44
N ALA A 132 2.61 -5.70 -0.79
CA ALA A 132 3.85 -5.95 -1.51
C ALA A 132 4.64 -4.65 -1.83
N MET A 133 3.94 -3.53 -2.06
CA MET A 133 4.59 -2.22 -2.25
C MET A 133 5.09 -1.60 -0.95
N VAL A 134 4.40 -1.85 0.17
CA VAL A 134 4.68 -1.20 1.45
C VAL A 134 5.65 -1.99 2.33
N HIS A 135 5.66 -3.31 2.20
CA HIS A 135 6.50 -4.22 2.99
C HIS A 135 7.44 -5.02 2.10
N GLU A 136 8.73 -4.95 2.41
CA GLU A 136 9.75 -5.72 1.70
C GLU A 136 10.22 -6.96 2.49
N GLY A 137 10.64 -7.99 1.74
CA GLY A 137 11.35 -9.16 2.26
C GLY A 137 10.55 -9.97 3.29
N ARG A 138 11.21 -10.40 4.37
CA ARG A 138 10.61 -11.30 5.39
C ARG A 138 9.41 -10.70 6.12
N ARG A 139 9.24 -9.38 6.10
CA ARG A 139 8.09 -8.71 6.73
C ARG A 139 6.81 -8.87 5.94
N LEU A 140 6.89 -9.09 4.64
CA LEU A 140 5.72 -9.30 3.78
C LEU A 140 5.02 -10.63 4.08
N VAL A 141 5.78 -11.68 4.41
CA VAL A 141 5.26 -13.04 4.66
C VAL A 141 4.13 -13.08 5.70
N PRO A 142 4.30 -12.56 6.93
CA PRO A 142 3.21 -12.58 7.91
C PRO A 142 2.01 -11.75 7.47
N TRP A 143 2.20 -10.67 6.71
CA TRP A 143 1.11 -9.85 6.18
C TRP A 143 0.30 -10.57 5.10
N LEU A 144 0.96 -11.31 4.20
CA LEU A 144 0.29 -12.16 3.23
C LEU A 144 -0.46 -13.31 3.90
N ALA A 145 0.14 -13.94 4.91
CA ALA A 145 -0.51 -14.98 5.70
C ALA A 145 -1.74 -14.45 6.44
N ALA A 146 -1.64 -13.28 7.07
CA ALA A 146 -2.76 -12.60 7.70
C ALA A 146 -3.86 -12.29 6.68
N THR A 147 -3.50 -11.77 5.51
CA THR A 147 -4.46 -11.47 4.43
C THR A 147 -5.21 -12.72 3.98
N ALA A 148 -4.49 -13.83 3.76
CA ALA A 148 -5.10 -15.10 3.40
C ALA A 148 -6.03 -15.63 4.51
N ALA A 149 -5.59 -15.58 5.77
CA ALA A 149 -6.40 -16.00 6.91
C ALA A 149 -7.67 -15.14 7.05
N THR A 150 -7.56 -13.82 6.89
CA THR A 150 -8.70 -12.90 6.92
C THR A 150 -9.65 -13.13 5.75
N PHE A 151 -9.14 -13.38 4.55
CA PHE A 151 -9.97 -13.76 3.40
C PHE A 151 -10.79 -15.03 3.71
N VAL A 152 -10.14 -16.10 4.16
CA VAL A 152 -10.83 -17.36 4.51
C VAL A 152 -11.86 -17.14 5.62
N LEU A 153 -11.50 -16.40 6.67
CA LEU A 153 -12.40 -16.09 7.78
C LEU A 153 -13.63 -15.33 7.32
N THR A 154 -13.45 -14.28 6.52
CA THR A 154 -14.56 -13.49 6.00
C THR A 154 -15.43 -14.28 5.02
N ALA A 155 -14.83 -15.14 4.19
CA ALA A 155 -15.58 -16.04 3.32
C ALA A 155 -16.49 -17.00 4.12
N VAL A 156 -16.05 -17.47 5.28
CA VAL A 156 -16.87 -18.31 6.18
C VAL A 156 -17.97 -17.48 6.88
N LEU A 157 -17.66 -16.27 7.31
CA LEU A 157 -18.60 -15.40 8.05
C LEU A 157 -19.62 -14.67 7.17
N ALA A 158 -19.35 -14.54 5.87
CA ALA A 158 -20.20 -13.83 4.92
C ALA A 158 -21.27 -14.72 4.24
N VAL A 159 -21.29 -16.03 4.57
CA VAL A 159 -22.36 -16.99 4.22
C VAL A 159 -23.60 -16.73 5.07
#